data_AF-A0A1Q3HFU2-F1
#
_entry.id   AF-A0A1Q3HFU2-F1
#
_cell.length_a   1.000
_cell.length_b   1.000
_cell.length_c   1.000
_cell.angle_alpha   90.00
_cell.angle_beta   90.00
_cell.angle_gamma   90.00
#
_symmetry.space_group_name_H-M   'P 1'
#
loop_
_entity.id
_entity.type
_entity.pdbx_description
1 polymer ?
#
loop_
_entity_poly.entity_id
_entity_poly.type
_entity_poly.pdbx_seq_one_letter_code
_entity_poly.pdbx_strand_id
1 'polypeptide(L)'
;MVIHLIHVTEQGIHKNVFCPIEVQVPEVNYLGVVTDQFAQWEAARAADIAAERTLKQQHLLSAELCQRFMAEMLDVMGDTVDGARVIKAL
;
A
#
# COMPACT_ATOMS: atom_id res chain seq x y z
N MET A 1 -0.07 9.45 -2.77
CA MET A 1 -1.29 8.73 -3.20
C MET A 1 -2.23 8.63 -2.00
N VAL A 2 -3.55 8.72 -2.17
CA VAL A 2 -4.49 8.52 -1.07
C VAL A 2 -5.25 7.22 -1.29
N ILE A 3 -5.17 6.30 -0.32
CA ILE A 3 -5.85 5.01 -0.41
C ILE A 3 -6.99 4.97 0.59
N HIS A 4 -8.16 4.56 0.08
CA HIS A 4 -9.39 4.42 0.84
C HIS A 4 -9.62 2.93 1.07
N LEU A 5 -9.34 2.46 2.28
CA LEU A 5 -9.61 1.08 2.68
C LEU A 5 -11.06 0.99 3.15
N ILE A 6 -11.91 0.43 2.29
CA ILE A 6 -13.34 0.26 2.55
C ILE A 6 -13.63 -1.23 2.71
N HIS A 7 -14.03 -1.63 3.92
CA HIS A 7 -14.51 -2.99 4.19
C HIS A 7 -16.03 -3.01 4.00
N VAL A 8 -16.50 -3.66 2.93
CA VAL A 8 -17.93 -3.85 2.64
C VAL A 8 -18.33 -5.26 3.03
N THR A 9 -19.45 -5.39 3.74
CA THR A 9 -20.07 -6.66 4.15
C THR A 9 -21.47 -6.74 3.55
N GLU A 10 -22.13 -7.91 3.66
CA GLU A 10 -23.53 -8.08 3.24
C GLU A 10 -24.49 -7.12 3.95
N GLN A 11 -24.10 -6.56 5.10
CA GLN A 11 -24.86 -5.59 5.89
C GLN A 11 -24.50 -4.12 5.54
N GLY A 12 -23.57 -3.88 4.61
CA GLY A 12 -23.10 -2.55 4.21
C GLY A 12 -21.63 -2.25 4.53
N ILE A 13 -21.25 -0.96 4.50
CA ILE A 13 -19.89 -0.51 4.81
C ILE A 13 -19.62 -0.67 6.31
N HIS A 14 -18.72 -1.59 6.65
CA HIS A 14 -18.35 -1.88 8.03
C HIS A 14 -17.21 -0.99 8.52
N LYS A 15 -16.22 -0.67 7.66
CA LYS A 15 -15.10 0.23 7.98
C LYS A 15 -14.73 1.06 6.77
N ASN A 16 -14.42 2.34 7.00
CA ASN A 16 -13.84 3.23 6.02
C ASN A 16 -12.62 3.92 6.65
N VAL A 17 -11.43 3.63 6.13
CA VAL A 17 -10.15 4.10 6.67
C VAL A 17 -9.39 4.82 5.56
N PHE A 18 -8.95 6.04 5.88
CA PHE A 18 -8.16 6.87 4.98
C PHE A 18 -6.69 6.78 5.39
N CYS A 19 -5.85 6.23 4.51
CA CYS A 19 -4.42 6.09 4.74
C CYS A 19 -3.65 6.92 3.71
N PRO A 20 -3.30 8.18 4.03
CA PRO A 20 -2.47 9.00 3.15
C PRO A 20 -1.04 8.46 3.19
N ILE A 21 -0.53 8.02 2.04
CA ILE A 21 0.79 7.43 1.92
C ILE A 21 1.58 8.02 0.74
N GLU A 22 2.89 8.03 0.91
CA GLU A 22 3.85 8.37 -0.12
C GLU A 22 4.70 7.14 -0.42
N VAL A 23 4.81 6.81 -1.70
CA VAL A 23 5.67 5.75 -2.20
C VAL A 23 6.85 6.42 -2.88
N GLN A 24 8.03 6.16 -2.38
CA GLN A 24 9.28 6.65 -2.95
C GLN A 24 10.01 5.46 -3.57
N VAL A 25 10.49 5.64 -4.79
CA VAL A 25 11.31 4.66 -5.50
C VAL A 25 12.63 5.31 -5.92
N PRO A 26 13.74 4.58 -5.96
CA PRO A 26 14.98 5.12 -6.51
C PRO A 26 14.87 5.24 -8.04
N GLU A 27 15.52 6.24 -8.64
CA GLU A 27 15.60 6.34 -10.11
C GLU A 27 16.40 5.18 -10.73
N VAL A 28 17.34 4.60 -9.97
CA VAL A 28 18.18 3.46 -10.35
C VAL A 28 18.41 2.56 -9.15
N ASN A 29 18.27 1.24 -9.33
CA ASN A 29 18.68 0.22 -8.37
C ASN A 29 19.58 -0.83 -9.03
N TYR A 30 19.91 -1.93 -8.34
CA TYR A 30 20.81 -2.96 -8.89
C TYR A 30 20.23 -3.71 -10.11
N LEU A 31 18.91 -3.63 -10.34
CA LEU A 31 18.24 -4.20 -11.51
C LEU A 31 18.24 -3.25 -12.72
N GLY A 32 18.53 -1.97 -12.50
CA GLY A 32 18.63 -0.96 -13.56
C GLY A 32 17.82 0.31 -13.26
N VAL A 33 17.45 1.01 -14.33
CA VAL A 33 16.64 2.24 -14.25
C VAL A 33 15.19 1.88 -13.91
N VAL A 34 14.65 2.55 -12.90
CA VAL A 34 13.24 2.45 -12.51
C VAL A 34 12.51 3.58 -13.22
N THR A 35 11.71 3.23 -14.24
CA THR A 35 10.92 4.23 -14.97
C THR A 35 9.69 4.65 -14.17
N ASP A 36 9.20 5.87 -14.40
CA ASP A 36 7.96 6.35 -13.77
C ASP A 36 6.78 5.41 -14.03
N GLN A 37 6.67 4.87 -15.26
CA GLN A 37 5.61 3.93 -15.63
C GLN A 37 5.70 2.65 -14.81
N PHE A 38 6.91 2.08 -14.67
CA PHE A 38 7.12 0.87 -13.89
C PHE A 38 6.85 1.12 -12.40
N ALA A 39 7.33 2.24 -11.87
CA ALA A 39 7.09 2.64 -10.49
C ALA A 39 5.59 2.79 -10.17
N GLN A 40 4.84 3.46 -11.04
CA GLN A 40 3.39 3.63 -10.88
C GLN A 40 2.64 2.30 -10.98
N TRP A 41 3.04 1.43 -11.92
CA TRP A 41 2.46 0.11 -12.08
C TRP A 41 2.68 -0.75 -10.83
N GLU A 42 3.91 -0.84 -10.34
CA GLU A 42 4.25 -1.62 -9.15
C GLU A 42 3.60 -1.06 -7.90
N ALA A 43 3.54 0.27 -7.75
CA ALA A 43 2.84 0.91 -6.63
C ALA A 43 1.34 0.59 -6.63
N ALA A 44 0.68 0.61 -7.79
CA ALA A 44 -0.72 0.24 -7.92
C ALA A 44 -0.95 -1.26 -7.60
N ARG A 45 -0.11 -2.14 -8.16
CA ARG A 45 -0.15 -3.58 -7.87
C ARG A 45 0.04 -3.87 -6.38
N ALA A 46 1.03 -3.24 -5.75
CA ALA A 46 1.31 -3.39 -4.33
C ALA A 46 0.16 -2.87 -3.46
N ALA A 47 -0.46 -1.75 -3.84
CA ALA A 47 -1.62 -1.21 -3.16
C ALA A 47 -2.80 -2.19 -3.15
N ASP A 48 -3.13 -2.81 -4.29
CA ASP A 48 -4.23 -3.78 -4.37
C ASP A 48 -3.98 -5.01 -3.47
N ILE A 49 -2.78 -5.59 -3.55
CA ILE A 49 -2.40 -6.75 -2.73
C ILE A 49 -2.41 -6.38 -1.25
N ALA A 50 -1.82 -5.24 -0.88
CA ALA A 50 -1.77 -4.79 0.51
C ALA A 50 -3.18 -4.50 1.07
N ALA A 51 -4.07 -3.93 0.26
CA ALA A 51 -5.46 -3.70 0.64
C ALA A 51 -6.19 -5.02 0.89
N GLU A 52 -6.07 -6.00 -0.01
CA GLU A 52 -6.67 -7.31 0.16
C GLU A 52 -6.18 -8.01 1.45
N ARG A 53 -4.86 -8.01 1.69
CA ARG A 53 -4.27 -8.62 2.89
C ARG A 53 -4.71 -7.92 4.18
N THR A 54 -4.82 -6.60 4.14
CA THR A 54 -5.20 -5.78 5.30
C THR A 54 -6.69 -5.93 5.63
N LEU A 55 -7.56 -5.90 4.62
CA LEU A 55 -9.02 -5.94 4.80
C LEU A 55 -9.52 -7.31 5.28
N LYS A 56 -8.77 -8.39 5.06
CA LYS A 56 -9.06 -9.72 5.61
C LYS A 56 -8.94 -9.77 7.15
N GLN A 57 -8.29 -8.80 7.78
CA GLN A 57 -8.10 -8.76 9.22
C GLN A 57 -9.36 -8.25 9.92
N GLN A 58 -9.89 -9.06 10.83
CA GLN A 58 -11.01 -8.66 11.69
C GLN A 58 -10.51 -7.93 12.94
N HIS A 59 -11.39 -7.13 13.55
CA HIS A 59 -11.16 -6.47 14.86
C HIS A 59 -10.05 -5.41 14.97
N LEU A 60 -9.31 -5.08 13.91
CA LEU A 60 -8.33 -3.98 13.96
C LEU A 60 -8.99 -2.59 13.97
N LEU A 61 -8.43 -1.65 14.73
CA LEU A 61 -8.80 -0.24 14.69
C LEU A 61 -8.31 0.43 13.40
N SER A 62 -8.86 1.61 13.07
CA SER A 62 -8.51 2.34 11.84
C SER A 62 -7.02 2.65 11.72
N ALA A 63 -6.38 3.08 12.81
CA ALA A 63 -4.95 3.37 12.83
C ALA A 63 -4.10 2.11 12.59
N GLU A 64 -4.49 0.98 13.20
CA GLU A 64 -3.80 -0.30 13.04
C GLU A 64 -3.95 -0.84 11.61
N LEU A 65 -5.12 -0.65 10.99
CA LEU A 65 -5.33 -0.99 9.58
C LEU A 65 -4.40 -0.19 8.66
N CYS A 66 -4.22 1.11 8.89
CA CYS A 66 -3.26 1.89 8.09
C CYS A 66 -1.82 1.43 8.29
N GLN A 67 -1.41 1.17 9.53
CA GLN A 67 -0.06 0.67 9.81
C GLN A 67 0.17 -0.67 9.12
N ARG A 68 -0.82 -1.57 9.18
CA ARG A 68 -0.73 -2.86 8.52
C ARG A 68 -0.68 -2.72 7.01
N PHE A 69 -1.53 -1.88 6.44
CA PHE A 69 -1.53 -1.59 5.01
C PHE A 69 -0.16 -1.08 4.54
N MET A 70 0.45 -0.14 5.26
CA MET A 70 1.78 0.37 4.93
C MET A 70 2.85 -0.72 4.99
N ALA A 71 2.79 -1.59 6.01
CA ALA A 71 3.74 -2.70 6.15
C ALA A 71 3.62 -3.71 5.00
N GLU A 72 2.39 -4.11 4.65
CA GLU A 72 2.13 -5.02 3.52
C GLU A 72 2.53 -4.38 2.19
N MET A 73 2.30 -3.07 2.03
CA MET A 73 2.72 -2.37 0.81
C MET A 73 4.24 -2.30 0.69
N LEU A 74 4.95 -2.04 1.79
CA LEU A 74 6.41 -2.04 1.81
C LEU A 74 6.99 -3.42 1.47
N ASP A 75 6.41 -4.48 2.05
CA ASP A 75 6.77 -5.87 1.77
C ASP A 75 6.63 -6.20 0.28
N VAL A 76 5.45 -5.97 -0.29
CA VAL A 76 5.15 -6.29 -1.70
C VAL A 76 5.94 -5.41 -2.69
N MET A 77 6.22 -4.16 -2.34
CA MET A 77 7.08 -3.28 -3.14
C MET A 77 8.55 -3.72 -3.08
N GLY A 78 9.03 -4.16 -1.92
CA GLY A 78 10.40 -4.63 -1.73
C GLY A 78 10.74 -5.85 -2.59
N ASP A 79 9.74 -6.68 -2.91
CA ASP A 79 9.90 -7.84 -3.79
C ASP A 79 10.21 -7.46 -5.26
N THR A 80 9.78 -6.28 -5.72
CA THR A 80 9.89 -5.91 -7.15
C THR A 80 10.69 -4.64 -7.41
N VAL A 81 10.71 -3.70 -6.47
CA VAL A 81 11.42 -2.43 -6.58
C VAL A 81 12.37 -2.30 -5.40
N ASP A 82 13.60 -2.80 -5.57
CA ASP A 82 14.62 -2.64 -4.54
C ASP A 82 14.88 -1.16 -4.26
N GLY A 83 15.00 -0.84 -2.97
CA GLY A 83 15.12 0.53 -2.47
C GLY A 83 13.80 1.30 -2.32
N ALA A 84 12.65 0.69 -2.61
CA ALA A 84 11.36 1.33 -2.40
C ALA A 84 11.10 1.66 -0.92
N ARG A 85 10.40 2.76 -0.67
CA ARG A 85 9.97 3.19 0.66
C ARG A 85 8.49 3.55 0.64
N VAL A 86 7.79 3.17 1.70
CA VAL A 86 6.40 3.55 1.95
C VAL A 86 6.35 4.32 3.25
N ILE A 87 5.99 5.60 3.18
CA ILE A 87 5.90 6.48 4.33
C ILE A 87 4.52 7.11 4.41
N LYS A 88 4.16 7.60 5.60
CA LYS A 88 2.92 8.34 5.78
C LYS A 88 3.06 9.71 5.12
N ALA A 89 2.10 10.08 4.27
CA ALA A 89 2.07 11.41 3.69
C ALA A 89 1.56 12.42 4.75
N LEU A 90 2.23 13.57 4.84
CA LEU A 90 1.91 14.67 5.76
C LEU A 90 0.78 15.54 5.21
#